data_AF-A0AAV9CYI8-F1
#
_entry.id   AF-A0AAV9CYI8-F1
#
_cell.length_a   1.000
_cell.length_b   1.000
_cell.length_c   1.000
_cell.angle_alpha   90.00
_cell.angle_beta   90.00
_cell.angle_gamma   90.00
#
_symmetry.space_group_name_H-M   'P 1'
#
loop_
_entity.id
_entity.type
_entity.pdbx_description
1 polymer ?
#
loop_
_entity_poly.entity_id
_entity_poly.type
_entity_poly.pdbx_seq_one_letter_code
_entity_poly.pdbx_strand_id
1 'polypeptide(L)'
;MKSIWRSRKFSFIYEAKPSSNLALFMQSLFAHSIGYMVKTDSLSRRLGGLYCLYCLYLTQPFKPPFKIYLSLGELKRLKCLVVDAKQNGVEVVPVLIKQMLEKNMFLFGCVEIADDVVSERVNEMTKLQNLQLQVAYQRLFGNSRIDEYVHMDLGMELDLKGIKEMSTEYARSKKLAIEEAGELIDIQDIKHIAENEKLIGDKVEKIVDDWNAQKETFYKETGVLHSNEMVAVDDFDEELENLLTDA
;
A
#
# COMPACT_ATOMS: atom_id res chain seq x y z
N MET A 1 -4.84 16.11 35.40
CA MET A 1 -3.90 15.43 34.47
C MET A 1 -3.51 14.02 34.94
N LYS A 2 -3.06 13.80 36.20
CA LYS A 2 -2.73 12.45 36.74
C LYS A 2 -3.85 11.39 36.58
N SER A 3 -5.12 11.77 36.69
CA SER A 3 -6.27 10.86 36.53
C SER A 3 -6.39 10.28 35.12
N ILE A 4 -6.17 11.10 34.09
CA ILE A 4 -6.18 10.70 32.68
C ILE A 4 -5.01 9.76 32.36
N TRP A 5 -3.84 9.99 32.96
CA TRP A 5 -2.68 9.11 32.79
C TRP A 5 -2.90 7.72 33.40
N ARG A 6 -3.52 7.67 34.60
CA ARG A 6 -3.89 6.40 35.23
C ARG A 6 -4.99 5.68 34.46
N SER A 7 -6.00 6.40 33.96
CA SER A 7 -7.10 5.80 33.20
C SER A 7 -6.63 5.23 31.86
N ARG A 8 -5.63 5.85 31.22
CA ARG A 8 -5.03 5.34 29.97
C ARG A 8 -3.95 4.28 30.16
N LYS A 9 -3.72 3.79 31.38
CA LYS A 9 -2.80 2.67 31.64
C LYS A 9 -1.38 2.88 31.09
N PHE A 10 -0.93 4.14 31.05
CA PHE A 10 0.38 4.53 30.50
C PHE A 10 1.58 3.91 31.26
N SER A 11 1.36 3.36 32.46
CA SER A 11 2.37 2.56 33.19
C SER A 11 2.82 1.30 32.45
N PHE A 12 2.04 0.82 31.48
CA PHE A 12 2.27 -0.43 30.77
C PHE A 12 2.87 -0.25 29.36
N ILE A 13 3.34 0.95 28.99
CA ILE A 13 3.92 1.20 27.65
C ILE A 13 5.03 0.21 27.30
N TYR A 14 5.80 -0.23 28.31
CA TYR A 14 6.94 -1.14 28.11
C TYR A 14 6.60 -2.62 28.31
N GLU A 15 5.36 -2.98 28.68
CA GLU A 15 4.99 -4.39 28.85
C GLU A 15 4.96 -5.15 27.52
N ALA A 16 4.54 -4.48 26.44
CA ALA A 16 4.52 -5.04 25.09
C ALA A 16 5.84 -4.85 24.32
N LYS A 17 6.97 -4.71 25.03
CA LYS A 17 8.27 -4.54 24.36
C LYS A 17 8.66 -5.82 23.59
N PRO A 18 9.32 -5.70 22.42
CA PRO A 18 9.85 -6.84 21.71
C PRO A 18 11.01 -7.50 22.49
N SER A 19 11.25 -8.79 22.23
CA SER A 19 12.37 -9.55 22.84
C SER A 19 13.72 -9.17 22.22
N SER A 20 13.75 -8.83 20.93
CA SER A 20 14.91 -8.32 20.20
C SER A 20 14.73 -6.84 19.81
N ASN A 21 15.79 -6.17 19.34
CA ASN A 21 15.72 -4.81 18.78
C ASN A 21 15.18 -3.73 19.73
N LEU A 22 15.47 -3.85 21.03
CA LEU A 22 15.02 -2.92 22.07
C LEU A 22 15.43 -1.45 21.82
N ALA A 23 16.60 -1.23 21.23
CA ALA A 23 17.07 0.11 20.88
C ALA A 23 16.16 0.77 19.84
N LEU A 24 15.78 0.04 18.78
CA LEU A 24 14.87 0.52 17.75
C LEU A 24 13.49 0.83 18.37
N PHE A 25 12.96 -0.07 19.18
CA PHE A 25 11.71 0.16 19.90
C PHE A 25 11.73 1.45 20.73
N MET A 26 12.79 1.66 21.51
CA MET A 26 12.95 2.87 22.33
C MET A 26 13.08 4.13 21.48
N GLN A 27 13.87 4.11 20.42
CA GLN A 27 13.99 5.25 19.52
C GLN A 27 12.68 5.52 18.78
N SER A 28 11.88 4.52 18.42
CA SER A 28 10.55 4.74 17.82
C SER A 28 9.59 5.47 18.76
N LEU A 29 9.59 5.11 20.06
CA LEU A 29 8.80 5.81 21.08
C LEU A 29 9.24 7.28 21.24
N PHE A 30 10.56 7.51 21.27
CA PHE A 30 11.11 8.86 21.33
C PHE A 30 10.79 9.67 20.08
N ALA A 31 10.99 9.09 18.88
CA ALA A 31 10.71 9.70 17.60
C ALA A 31 9.25 10.15 17.48
N HIS A 32 8.31 9.35 17.99
CA HIS A 32 6.89 9.74 18.02
C HIS A 32 6.67 11.02 18.85
N SER A 33 7.28 11.12 20.03
CA SER A 33 7.17 12.31 20.88
C SER A 33 7.90 13.53 20.28
N ILE A 34 9.07 13.31 19.67
CA ILE A 34 9.84 14.34 18.97
C ILE A 34 9.05 14.88 17.77
N GLY A 35 8.33 14.02 17.04
CA GLY A 35 7.46 14.43 15.94
C GLY A 35 6.41 15.45 16.35
N TYR A 36 5.81 15.33 17.54
CA TYR A 36 4.90 16.36 18.06
C TYR A 36 5.61 17.63 18.53
N MET A 37 6.83 17.52 19.04
CA MET A 37 7.65 18.65 19.48
C MET A 37 8.12 19.53 18.32
N VAL A 38 8.43 18.91 17.18
CA VAL A 38 9.04 19.55 16.01
C VAL A 38 8.02 20.16 15.04
N LYS A 39 6.79 19.64 15.02
CA LYS A 39 5.68 20.17 14.21
C LYS A 39 5.41 21.65 14.52
N THR A 40 4.97 22.39 13.52
CA THR A 40 4.58 23.81 13.61
C THR A 40 3.17 24.03 14.20
N ASP A 41 2.62 23.00 14.84
CA ASP A 41 1.33 23.02 15.52
C ASP A 41 1.32 23.98 16.74
N SER A 42 0.15 24.14 17.36
CA SER A 42 -0.06 24.90 18.60
C SER A 42 1.01 24.63 19.67
N LEU A 43 1.43 25.66 20.40
CA LEU A 43 2.43 25.57 21.47
C LEU A 43 2.12 24.45 22.48
N SER A 44 0.85 24.28 22.87
CA SER A 44 0.42 23.24 23.80
C SER A 44 0.73 21.81 23.32
N ARG A 45 0.59 21.53 22.01
CA ARG A 45 0.95 20.23 21.41
C ARG A 45 2.46 20.02 21.42
N ARG A 46 3.23 21.05 21.06
CA ARG A 46 4.70 20.99 21.05
C ARG A 46 5.26 20.77 22.47
N LEU A 47 4.71 21.47 23.45
CA LEU A 47 5.01 21.27 24.87
C LEU A 47 4.59 19.88 25.36
N GLY A 48 3.41 19.39 24.92
CA GLY A 48 2.96 18.03 25.21
C GLY A 48 3.94 16.97 24.71
N GLY A 49 4.49 17.14 23.51
CA GLY A 49 5.55 16.28 22.96
C GLY A 49 6.81 16.27 23.84
N LEU A 50 7.26 17.44 24.29
CA LEU A 50 8.42 17.56 25.19
C LEU A 50 8.18 16.87 26.54
N TYR A 51 7.02 17.08 27.17
CA TYR A 51 6.69 16.41 28.43
C TYR A 51 6.57 14.90 28.26
N CYS A 52 5.97 14.45 27.16
CA CYS A 52 5.89 13.02 26.82
C CYS A 52 7.29 12.41 26.68
N LEU A 53 8.18 13.08 25.95
CA LEU A 53 9.57 12.66 25.77
C LEU A 53 10.31 12.52 27.11
N TYR A 54 10.15 13.50 27.99
CA TYR A 54 10.74 13.45 29.34
C TYR A 54 10.17 12.30 30.18
N CYS A 55 8.86 12.10 30.15
CA CYS A 55 8.22 11.00 30.86
C CYS A 55 8.73 9.64 30.37
N LEU A 56 8.78 9.42 29.05
CA LEU A 56 9.29 8.19 28.46
C LEU A 56 10.72 7.90 28.88
N TYR A 57 11.58 8.92 28.97
CA TYR A 57 12.94 8.72 29.44
C TYR A 57 12.98 8.31 30.93
N LEU A 58 12.16 8.93 31.77
CA LEU A 58 12.14 8.63 33.21
C LEU A 58 11.51 7.27 33.55
N THR A 59 10.49 6.85 32.80
CA THR A 59 9.73 5.62 33.10
C THR A 59 10.32 4.37 32.46
N GLN A 60 11.41 4.49 31.71
CA GLN A 60 11.99 3.34 31.02
C GLN A 60 12.51 2.27 32.02
N PRO A 61 12.28 0.98 31.75
CA PRO A 61 12.70 -0.10 32.66
C PRO A 61 14.17 -0.52 32.51
N PHE A 62 14.94 0.17 31.66
CA PHE A 62 16.29 -0.23 31.26
C PHE A 62 17.38 0.41 32.13
N LYS A 63 18.40 -0.39 32.47
CA LYS A 63 19.62 0.04 33.15
C LYS A 63 20.83 -0.51 32.38
N PRO A 64 21.68 0.34 31.77
CA PRO A 64 21.59 1.80 31.71
C PRO A 64 20.41 2.31 30.86
N PRO A 65 19.92 3.54 31.09
CA PRO A 65 18.84 4.12 30.30
C PRO A 65 19.28 4.38 28.85
N PHE A 66 18.40 4.11 27.89
CA PHE A 66 18.58 4.51 26.50
C PHE A 66 18.53 6.03 26.40
N LYS A 67 19.54 6.59 25.73
CA LYS A 67 19.60 8.01 25.40
C LYS A 67 18.61 8.36 24.30
N ILE A 68 18.07 9.56 24.36
CA ILE A 68 17.20 10.11 23.32
C ILE A 68 18.07 10.57 22.16
N TYR A 69 17.90 9.96 20.98
CA TYR A 69 18.56 10.47 19.77
C TYR A 69 17.90 11.77 19.32
N LEU A 70 18.71 12.80 19.05
CA LEU A 70 18.26 14.05 18.44
C LEU A 70 19.17 14.43 17.27
N SER A 71 18.53 14.77 16.15
CA SER A 71 19.20 15.35 14.99
C SER A 71 19.44 16.85 15.17
N LEU A 72 20.33 17.42 14.35
CA LEU A 72 20.62 18.85 14.35
C LEU A 72 19.38 19.71 14.02
N GLY A 73 18.52 19.23 13.11
CA GLY A 73 17.27 19.91 12.76
C GLY A 73 16.30 19.99 13.93
N GLU A 74 16.14 18.87 14.65
CA GLU A 74 15.27 18.79 15.82
C GLU A 74 15.80 19.63 16.99
N LEU A 75 17.13 19.69 17.15
CA LEU A 75 17.77 20.55 18.15
C LEU A 75 17.51 22.04 17.90
N LYS A 76 17.58 22.49 16.63
CA LYS A 76 17.21 23.87 16.27
C LYS A 76 15.76 24.16 16.63
N ARG A 77 14.85 23.21 16.39
CA ARG A 77 13.42 23.33 16.72
C ARG A 77 13.16 23.32 18.23
N LEU A 78 13.90 22.53 18.99
CA LEU A 78 13.88 22.55 20.45
C LEU A 78 14.32 23.91 21.00
N LYS A 79 15.36 24.52 20.42
CA LYS A 79 15.78 25.88 20.78
C LYS A 79 14.66 26.90 20.53
N CYS A 80 13.99 26.84 19.38
CA CYS A 80 12.83 27.69 19.12
C CYS A 80 11.72 27.47 20.15
N LEU A 81 11.41 26.22 20.51
CA LEU A 81 10.39 25.90 21.52
C LEU A 81 10.71 26.52 22.89
N VAL A 82 11.99 26.56 23.29
CA VAL A 82 12.41 27.22 24.53
C VAL A 82 12.17 28.72 24.48
N VAL A 83 12.45 29.36 23.34
CA VAL A 83 12.20 30.80 23.15
C VAL A 83 10.71 31.08 23.21
N ASP A 84 9.89 30.29 22.50
CA ASP A 84 8.43 30.41 22.49
C ASP A 84 7.86 30.23 23.90
N ALA A 85 8.34 29.23 24.65
CA ALA A 85 7.90 28.98 26.03
C ALA A 85 8.21 30.14 26.97
N LYS A 86 9.39 30.76 26.85
CA LYS A 86 9.76 31.95 27.63
C LYS A 86 8.87 33.15 27.30
N GLN A 87 8.58 33.38 26.01
CA GLN A 87 7.69 34.47 25.58
C GLN A 87 6.26 34.29 26.10
N ASN A 88 5.81 33.04 26.26
CA ASN A 88 4.48 32.70 26.76
C ASN A 88 4.45 32.48 28.30
N GLY A 89 5.51 32.83 29.04
CA GLY A 89 5.55 32.75 30.50
C GLY A 89 5.65 31.34 31.09
N VAL A 90 6.04 30.33 30.31
CA VAL A 90 6.22 28.94 30.79
C VAL A 90 7.68 28.71 31.20
N GLU A 91 8.03 29.16 32.41
CA GLU A 91 9.41 29.09 32.93
C GLU A 91 9.91 27.67 33.21
N VAL A 92 9.00 26.70 33.36
CA VAL A 92 9.33 25.30 33.66
C VAL A 92 10.10 24.63 32.52
N VAL A 93 9.82 25.00 31.27
CA VAL A 93 10.38 24.35 30.07
C VAL A 93 11.90 24.55 29.95
N PRO A 94 12.43 25.78 30.06
CA PRO A 94 13.88 26.02 30.12
C PRO A 94 14.59 25.23 31.24
N VAL A 95 13.99 25.19 32.43
CA VAL A 95 14.56 24.47 33.58
C VAL A 95 14.60 22.96 33.30
N LEU A 96 13.52 22.42 32.74
CA LEU A 96 13.43 21.01 32.36
C LEU A 96 14.51 20.61 31.35
N ILE A 97 14.66 21.38 30.27
CA ILE A 97 15.64 21.07 29.23
C ILE A 97 17.07 21.19 29.77
N LYS A 98 17.35 22.17 30.63
CA LYS A 98 18.64 22.27 31.33
C LYS A 98 18.93 21.01 32.15
N GLN A 99 17.95 20.52 32.92
CA GLN A 99 18.09 19.27 33.67
C GLN A 99 18.30 18.04 32.78
N MET A 100 17.62 17.97 31.62
CA MET A 100 17.80 16.86 30.68
C MET A 100 19.22 16.84 30.08
N LEU A 101 19.79 18.03 29.81
CA LEU A 101 21.17 18.17 29.35
C LEU A 101 22.18 17.81 30.45
N GLU A 102 21.98 18.30 31.67
CA GLU A 102 22.84 17.97 32.83
C GLU A 102 22.86 16.47 33.13
N LYS A 103 21.73 15.79 32.95
CA LYS A 103 21.61 14.33 33.13
C LYS A 103 22.11 13.50 31.94
N ASN A 104 22.70 14.13 30.92
CA ASN A 104 23.21 13.46 29.71
C ASN A 104 22.16 12.55 29.04
N MET A 105 20.91 13.03 28.97
CA MET A 105 19.78 12.24 28.43
C MET A 105 19.81 12.12 26.91
N PHE A 106 20.52 13.02 26.22
CA PHE A 106 20.53 13.10 24.76
C PHE A 106 21.77 12.47 24.14
N LEU A 107 21.57 11.83 23.00
CA LEU A 107 22.60 11.44 22.05
C LEU A 107 22.43 12.31 20.81
N PHE A 108 23.40 13.17 20.54
CA PHE A 108 23.37 14.03 19.36
C PHE A 108 23.96 13.27 18.18
N GLY A 109 23.19 13.13 17.12
CA GLY A 109 23.67 12.53 15.88
C GLY A 109 23.52 13.50 14.71
N CYS A 110 24.49 13.41 13.82
CA CYS A 110 24.34 13.91 12.46
C CYS A 110 23.62 12.82 11.67
N VAL A 111 22.31 12.99 11.43
CA VAL A 111 21.78 12.57 10.13
C VAL A 111 21.76 13.85 9.32
N GLU A 112 22.81 14.07 8.52
CA GLU A 112 22.69 14.95 7.38
C GLU A 112 21.62 14.33 6.49
N ILE A 113 20.40 14.83 6.65
CA ILE A 113 19.35 14.61 5.67
C ILE A 113 19.75 15.51 4.50
N ALA A 114 20.77 15.11 3.75
CA ALA A 114 20.94 15.59 2.40
C ALA A 114 19.72 15.06 1.63
N ASP A 115 18.98 15.96 0.99
CA ASP A 115 17.74 15.62 0.26
C ASP A 115 17.99 14.50 -0.77
N ASP A 116 19.22 14.38 -1.29
CA ASP A 116 19.66 13.29 -2.16
C ASP A 116 19.56 11.90 -1.51
N VAL A 117 20.01 11.74 -0.26
CA VAL A 117 19.97 10.44 0.46
C VAL A 117 18.52 10.02 0.76
N VAL A 118 17.60 10.97 0.94
CA VAL A 118 16.17 10.67 1.09
C VAL A 118 15.60 10.19 -0.23
N SER A 119 15.95 10.82 -1.35
CA SER A 119 15.50 10.39 -2.67
C SER A 119 16.04 9.00 -3.03
N GLU A 120 17.29 8.70 -2.68
CA GLU A 120 17.91 7.39 -2.89
C GLU A 120 17.24 6.32 -2.03
N ARG A 121 17.02 6.57 -0.73
CA ARG A 121 16.33 5.60 0.15
C ARG A 121 14.85 5.43 -0.20
N VAL A 122 14.18 6.47 -0.65
CA VAL A 122 12.81 6.37 -1.17
C VAL A 122 12.78 5.55 -2.45
N ASN A 123 13.75 5.73 -3.35
CA ASN A 123 13.89 4.90 -4.55
C ASN A 123 14.20 3.44 -4.21
N GLU A 124 15.11 3.17 -3.28
CA GLU A 124 15.41 1.80 -2.79
C GLU A 124 14.17 1.14 -2.19
N MET A 125 13.43 1.86 -1.35
CA MET A 125 12.19 1.35 -0.76
C MET A 125 11.10 1.11 -1.82
N THR A 126 11.02 1.97 -2.83
CA THR A 126 10.10 1.78 -3.98
C THR A 126 10.49 0.55 -4.80
N LYS A 127 11.79 0.35 -5.06
CA LYS A 127 12.30 -0.86 -5.73
C LYS A 127 11.95 -2.12 -4.93
N LEU A 128 12.14 -2.09 -3.61
CA LEU A 128 11.83 -3.22 -2.73
C LEU A 128 10.33 -3.54 -2.71
N GLN A 129 9.47 -2.51 -2.67
CA GLN A 129 8.02 -2.69 -2.80
C GLN A 129 7.62 -3.26 -4.15
N ASN A 130 8.20 -2.77 -5.25
CA ASN A 130 7.95 -3.31 -6.59
C ASN A 130 8.38 -4.78 -6.70
N LEU A 131 9.52 -5.16 -6.11
CA LEU A 131 9.97 -6.55 -6.05
C LEU A 131 9.00 -7.43 -5.27
N GLN A 132 8.53 -6.98 -4.10
CA GLN A 132 7.54 -7.73 -3.32
C GLN A 132 6.23 -7.91 -4.08
N LEU A 133 5.81 -6.89 -4.82
CA LEU A 133 4.61 -6.90 -5.65
C LEU A 133 4.77 -7.88 -6.82
N GLN A 134 5.96 -7.94 -7.44
CA GLN A 134 6.31 -8.94 -8.46
C GLN A 134 6.31 -10.37 -7.90
N VAL A 135 6.88 -10.59 -6.72
CA VAL A 135 6.86 -11.92 -6.06
C VAL A 135 5.43 -12.33 -5.69
N ALA A 136 4.61 -11.40 -5.21
CA ALA A 136 3.20 -11.66 -4.93
C ALA A 136 2.43 -12.05 -6.20
N TYR A 137 2.70 -11.38 -7.32
CA TYR A 137 2.12 -11.74 -8.61
C TYR A 137 2.58 -13.11 -9.10
N GLN A 138 3.88 -13.40 -9.06
CA GLN A 138 4.40 -14.72 -9.42
C GLN A 138 3.77 -15.83 -8.59
N ARG A 139 3.44 -15.57 -7.31
CA ARG A 139 2.73 -16.53 -6.46
C ARG A 139 1.23 -16.62 -6.76
N LEU A 140 0.59 -15.52 -7.13
CA LEU A 140 -0.84 -15.49 -7.47
C LEU A 140 -1.13 -16.18 -8.81
N PHE A 141 -0.26 -15.96 -9.80
CA PHE A 141 -0.37 -16.50 -11.14
C PHE A 141 0.42 -17.80 -11.32
N GLY A 142 1.35 -18.12 -10.41
CA GLY A 142 2.04 -19.39 -10.36
C GLY A 142 1.06 -20.54 -10.13
N ASN A 143 0.76 -21.27 -11.20
CA ASN A 143 -0.09 -22.46 -11.23
C ASN A 143 -1.57 -22.23 -10.85
N SER A 144 -2.15 -21.08 -11.21
CA SER A 144 -3.57 -20.84 -11.02
C SER A 144 -4.33 -20.77 -12.36
N ARG A 145 -5.56 -21.29 -12.39
CA ARG A 145 -6.50 -21.12 -13.53
C ARG A 145 -6.74 -19.66 -13.89
N ILE A 146 -6.44 -18.75 -12.96
CA ILE A 146 -6.57 -17.31 -13.17
C ILE A 146 -5.58 -16.83 -14.22
N ASP A 147 -4.36 -17.35 -14.24
CA ASP A 147 -3.37 -17.02 -15.26
C ASP A 147 -3.83 -17.43 -16.66
N GLU A 148 -4.40 -18.64 -16.77
CA GLU A 148 -4.98 -19.15 -18.01
C GLU A 148 -6.09 -18.22 -18.51
N TYR A 149 -7.05 -17.85 -17.64
CA TYR A 149 -8.15 -16.95 -18.02
C TYR A 149 -7.70 -15.53 -18.35
N VAL A 150 -6.70 -15.00 -17.64
CA VAL A 150 -6.16 -13.67 -17.90
C VAL A 150 -5.53 -13.62 -19.28
N HIS A 151 -4.90 -14.70 -19.76
CA HIS A 151 -4.26 -14.72 -21.09
C HIS A 151 -5.17 -15.26 -22.20
N MET A 152 -6.25 -15.97 -21.87
CA MET A 152 -7.20 -16.54 -22.82
C MET A 152 -7.85 -15.49 -23.73
N ASP A 153 -7.99 -15.85 -25.01
CA ASP A 153 -8.82 -15.15 -25.99
C ASP A 153 -10.19 -15.86 -26.09
N LEU A 154 -11.20 -15.22 -25.50
CA LEU A 154 -12.56 -15.78 -25.45
C LEU A 154 -13.20 -15.90 -26.84
N GLY A 155 -12.81 -15.03 -27.79
CA GLY A 155 -13.35 -15.07 -29.15
C GLY A 155 -12.88 -16.30 -29.93
N MET A 156 -11.64 -16.71 -29.70
CA MET A 156 -11.07 -17.95 -30.26
C MET A 156 -11.62 -19.20 -29.57
N GLU A 157 -11.74 -19.19 -28.24
CA GLU A 157 -12.25 -20.34 -27.47
C GLU A 157 -13.71 -20.68 -27.83
N LEU A 158 -14.53 -19.66 -28.08
CA LEU A 158 -15.93 -19.84 -28.45
C LEU A 158 -16.16 -20.06 -29.95
N ASP A 159 -15.12 -19.99 -30.78
CA ASP A 159 -15.25 -19.89 -32.24
C ASP A 159 -16.35 -18.88 -32.64
N LEU A 160 -16.15 -17.63 -32.22
CA LEU A 160 -17.13 -16.56 -32.42
C LEU A 160 -17.54 -16.44 -33.89
N LYS A 161 -16.60 -16.68 -34.81
CA LYS A 161 -16.82 -16.65 -36.25
C LYS A 161 -17.80 -17.76 -36.67
N GLY A 162 -17.55 -19.01 -36.26
CA GLY A 162 -18.45 -20.12 -36.52
C GLY A 162 -19.86 -19.89 -35.94
N ILE A 163 -19.95 -19.36 -34.72
CA ILE A 163 -21.25 -19.02 -34.09
C ILE A 163 -22.00 -17.95 -34.89
N LYS A 164 -21.30 -16.92 -35.38
CA LYS A 164 -21.91 -15.84 -36.17
C LYS A 164 -22.42 -16.35 -37.51
N GLU A 165 -21.61 -17.17 -38.19
CA GLU A 165 -22.00 -17.83 -39.44
C GLU A 165 -23.24 -18.70 -39.23
N MET A 166 -23.23 -19.62 -38.26
CA MET A 166 -24.39 -20.47 -37.95
C MET A 166 -25.62 -19.66 -37.55
N SER A 167 -25.46 -18.61 -36.76
CA SER A 167 -26.58 -17.78 -36.30
C SER A 167 -27.23 -17.01 -37.45
N THR A 168 -26.46 -16.58 -38.45
CA THR A 168 -27.01 -15.89 -39.64
C THR A 168 -27.66 -16.87 -40.60
N GLU A 169 -27.07 -18.05 -40.81
CA GLU A 169 -27.63 -19.11 -41.64
C GLU A 169 -28.94 -19.64 -41.07
N TYR A 170 -29.00 -19.86 -39.75
CA TYR A 170 -30.23 -20.26 -39.07
C TYR A 170 -31.32 -19.20 -39.22
N ALA A 171 -31.01 -17.91 -39.03
CA ALA A 171 -31.97 -16.84 -39.20
C ALA A 171 -32.52 -16.76 -40.64
N ARG A 172 -31.64 -16.94 -41.64
CA ARG A 172 -32.03 -16.99 -43.05
C ARG A 172 -32.94 -18.17 -43.35
N SER A 173 -32.55 -19.37 -42.91
CA SER A 173 -33.31 -20.61 -43.14
C SER A 173 -34.68 -20.57 -42.46
N LYS A 174 -34.72 -20.05 -41.24
CA LYS A 174 -35.97 -19.84 -40.48
C LYS A 174 -36.92 -18.89 -41.20
N LYS A 175 -36.42 -17.79 -41.75
CA LYS A 175 -37.23 -16.83 -42.52
C LYS A 175 -37.80 -17.48 -43.79
N LEU A 176 -36.96 -18.18 -44.56
CA LEU A 176 -37.38 -18.88 -45.77
C LEU A 176 -38.44 -19.95 -45.49
N ALA A 177 -38.25 -20.77 -44.45
CA ALA A 177 -39.23 -21.80 -44.08
C ALA A 177 -40.60 -21.22 -43.67
N ILE A 178 -40.61 -20.06 -43.00
CA ILE A 178 -41.86 -19.37 -42.64
C ILE A 178 -42.51 -18.74 -43.87
N GLU A 179 -41.74 -18.19 -44.81
CA GLU A 179 -42.26 -17.64 -46.08
C GLU A 179 -42.89 -18.76 -46.95
N GLU A 180 -42.20 -19.88 -47.13
CA GLU A 180 -42.70 -21.04 -47.91
C GLU A 180 -43.97 -21.65 -47.30
N ALA A 181 -44.05 -21.75 -45.97
CA ALA A 181 -45.25 -22.23 -45.29
C ALA A 181 -46.48 -21.33 -45.56
N GLY A 182 -46.25 -20.06 -45.88
CA GLY A 182 -47.27 -19.06 -46.15
C GLY A 182 -47.99 -19.12 -47.46
N GLU A 183 -47.37 -19.78 -48.42
CA GLU A 183 -48.01 -20.06 -49.69
C GLU A 183 -49.09 -21.14 -49.54
N LEU A 184 -48.98 -21.98 -48.50
CA LEU A 184 -49.84 -23.14 -48.28
C LEU A 184 -50.86 -22.94 -47.15
N ILE A 185 -50.54 -22.18 -46.11
CA ILE A 185 -51.34 -22.05 -44.88
C ILE A 185 -51.30 -20.60 -44.37
N ASP A 186 -52.39 -20.12 -43.75
CA ASP A 186 -52.38 -18.80 -43.08
C ASP A 186 -51.43 -18.80 -41.87
N ILE A 187 -50.52 -17.83 -41.85
CA ILE A 187 -49.38 -17.77 -40.94
C ILE A 187 -49.42 -16.56 -40.00
N GLN A 188 -50.53 -15.81 -39.96
CA GLN A 188 -50.63 -14.57 -39.19
C GLN A 188 -50.16 -14.73 -37.74
N ASP A 189 -50.43 -15.88 -37.13
CA ASP A 189 -50.06 -16.19 -35.75
C ASP A 189 -48.56 -16.42 -35.54
N ILE A 190 -47.76 -16.80 -36.55
CA ILE A 190 -46.33 -17.09 -36.40
C ILE A 190 -45.40 -16.12 -37.13
N LYS A 191 -45.92 -15.05 -37.74
CA LYS A 191 -45.10 -13.99 -38.36
C LYS A 191 -44.08 -13.37 -37.39
N HIS A 192 -44.48 -13.19 -36.13
CA HIS A 192 -43.60 -12.68 -35.07
C HIS A 192 -42.42 -13.61 -34.77
N ILE A 193 -42.49 -14.89 -35.13
CA ILE A 193 -41.40 -15.84 -34.96
C ILE A 193 -40.28 -15.57 -35.98
N ALA A 194 -40.59 -15.02 -37.16
CA ALA A 194 -39.59 -14.68 -38.18
C ALA A 194 -38.75 -13.44 -37.81
N GLU A 195 -39.27 -12.57 -36.95
CA GLU A 195 -38.58 -11.36 -36.49
C GLU A 195 -37.59 -11.71 -35.38
N ASN A 196 -36.32 -11.93 -35.75
CA ASN A 196 -35.24 -12.02 -34.78
C ASN A 196 -34.80 -10.61 -34.39
N GLU A 197 -35.21 -10.13 -33.21
CA GLU A 197 -34.81 -8.81 -32.69
C GLU A 197 -33.28 -8.70 -32.49
N LYS A 198 -32.62 -9.80 -32.07
CA LYS A 198 -31.15 -9.91 -31.95
C LYS A 198 -30.67 -11.34 -32.20
N LEU A 199 -29.64 -11.49 -33.02
CA LEU A 199 -29.03 -12.79 -33.28
C LEU A 199 -28.21 -13.25 -32.07
N ILE A 200 -28.07 -14.56 -31.91
CA ILE A 200 -27.23 -15.14 -30.84
C ILE A 200 -25.77 -14.76 -31.09
N GLY A 201 -25.32 -14.75 -32.35
CA GLY A 201 -23.98 -14.28 -32.73
C GLY A 201 -23.67 -12.88 -32.21
N ASP A 202 -24.59 -11.92 -32.40
CA ASP A 202 -24.41 -10.53 -31.94
C ASP A 202 -24.37 -10.43 -30.41
N LYS A 203 -25.10 -11.30 -29.69
CA LYS A 203 -25.07 -11.35 -28.23
C LYS A 203 -23.74 -11.90 -27.71
N VAL A 204 -23.20 -12.94 -28.35
CA VAL A 204 -21.91 -13.54 -27.98
C VAL A 204 -20.76 -12.58 -28.31
N GLU A 205 -20.84 -11.87 -29.44
CA GLU A 205 -19.88 -10.83 -29.81
C GLU A 205 -19.80 -9.74 -28.74
N LYS A 206 -20.96 -9.26 -28.27
CA LYS A 206 -21.01 -8.30 -27.16
C LYS A 206 -20.35 -8.82 -25.88
N ILE A 207 -20.51 -10.10 -25.55
CA ILE A 207 -19.87 -10.71 -24.36
C ILE A 207 -18.34 -10.72 -24.52
N VAL A 208 -17.84 -11.04 -25.72
CA VAL A 208 -16.40 -11.01 -26.02
C VAL A 208 -15.85 -9.58 -25.92
N ASP A 209 -16.58 -8.59 -26.42
CA ASP A 209 -16.19 -7.18 -26.32
C ASP A 209 -16.15 -6.70 -24.86
N ASP A 210 -17.20 -7.02 -24.08
CA ASP A 210 -17.27 -6.69 -22.65
C ASP A 210 -16.12 -7.37 -21.87
N TRP A 211 -15.78 -8.61 -22.20
CA TRP A 211 -14.65 -9.34 -21.62
C TRP A 211 -13.31 -8.65 -21.92
N ASN A 212 -13.08 -8.28 -23.19
CA ASN A 212 -11.85 -7.60 -23.60
C ASN A 212 -11.71 -6.22 -22.93
N ALA A 213 -12.80 -5.48 -22.79
CA ALA A 213 -12.81 -4.19 -22.09
C ALA A 213 -12.46 -4.33 -20.61
N GLN A 214 -12.97 -5.36 -19.93
CA GLN A 214 -12.62 -5.66 -18.53
C GLN A 214 -11.15 -6.04 -18.38
N LYS A 215 -10.65 -6.88 -19.30
CA LYS A 215 -9.24 -7.30 -19.34
C LYS A 215 -8.28 -6.12 -19.56
N GLU A 216 -8.61 -5.19 -20.47
CA GLU A 216 -7.82 -3.96 -20.63
C GLU A 216 -7.82 -3.08 -19.38
N THR A 217 -8.97 -2.96 -18.71
CA THR A 217 -9.09 -2.16 -17.49
C THR A 217 -8.23 -2.77 -16.37
N PHE A 218 -8.27 -4.10 -16.24
CA PHE A 218 -7.43 -4.85 -15.31
C PHE A 218 -5.93 -4.58 -15.54
N TYR A 219 -5.46 -4.59 -16.80
CA TYR A 219 -4.05 -4.29 -17.10
C TYR A 219 -3.66 -2.85 -16.79
N LYS A 220 -4.55 -1.87 -17.06
CA LYS A 220 -4.31 -0.45 -16.75
C LYS A 220 -4.18 -0.21 -15.25
N GLU A 221 -4.99 -0.87 -14.44
CA GLU A 221 -4.98 -0.72 -12.97
C GLU A 221 -3.81 -1.45 -12.31
N THR A 222 -3.40 -2.60 -12.84
CA THR A 222 -2.34 -3.44 -12.26
C THR A 222 -0.93 -3.09 -12.76
N GLY A 223 -0.82 -2.33 -13.85
CA GLY A 223 0.46 -1.93 -14.44
C GLY A 223 1.25 -3.09 -15.08
N VAL A 224 0.61 -4.25 -15.24
CA VAL A 224 1.21 -5.45 -15.83
C VAL A 224 1.20 -5.28 -17.35
N LEU A 225 2.29 -4.72 -17.89
CA LEU A 225 2.58 -4.81 -19.32
C LEU A 225 2.75 -6.28 -19.71
N HIS A 226 2.35 -6.62 -20.93
CA HIS A 226 2.53 -7.93 -21.60
C HIS A 226 3.91 -8.54 -21.26
N SER A 227 3.95 -9.34 -20.20
CA SER A 227 5.17 -9.94 -19.70
C SER A 227 5.39 -11.25 -20.43
N ASN A 228 5.98 -11.15 -21.63
CA ASN A 228 6.57 -12.31 -22.29
C ASN A 228 8.09 -12.20 -22.44
N GLU A 229 8.75 -11.34 -21.67
CA GLU A 229 10.20 -11.36 -21.49
C GLU A 229 10.52 -11.65 -20.02
N MET A 230 10.53 -12.94 -19.68
CA MET A 230 11.14 -13.45 -18.46
C MET A 230 12.63 -13.11 -18.46
N VAL A 231 13.11 -12.43 -17.41
CA VAL A 231 14.50 -12.53 -16.97
C VAL A 231 14.48 -13.30 -15.66
N ALA A 232 15.12 -14.47 -15.66
CA ALA A 232 15.28 -15.32 -14.50
C ALA A 232 16.06 -14.57 -13.41
N VAL A 233 15.55 -14.59 -12.18
CA VAL A 233 16.21 -14.04 -10.99
C VAL A 233 16.46 -15.22 -10.06
N ASP A 234 17.53 -15.98 -10.32
CA ASP A 234 17.98 -17.09 -9.47
C ASP A 234 19.23 -16.76 -8.64
N ASP A 235 19.75 -15.53 -8.65
CA ASP A 235 21.03 -15.19 -8.00
C ASP A 235 20.92 -14.48 -6.64
N PHE A 236 19.72 -14.05 -6.21
CA PHE A 236 19.61 -13.15 -5.03
C PHE A 236 19.44 -13.85 -3.68
N ASP A 237 18.93 -15.08 -3.66
CA ASP A 237 18.70 -15.80 -2.40
C ASP A 237 20.04 -16.23 -1.76
N GLU A 238 21.07 -16.55 -2.56
CA GLU A 238 22.41 -16.87 -2.05
C GLU A 238 23.18 -15.63 -1.56
N GLU A 239 22.95 -14.45 -2.13
CA GLU A 239 23.68 -13.23 -1.75
C GLU A 239 23.16 -12.64 -0.42
N LEU A 240 21.86 -12.77 -0.14
CA LEU A 240 21.24 -12.31 1.11
C LEU A 240 21.63 -13.19 2.31
N GLU A 241 21.79 -14.49 2.10
CA GLU A 241 22.18 -15.43 3.17
C GLU A 241 23.64 -15.21 3.58
N ASN A 242 24.54 -14.94 2.63
CA ASN A 242 25.95 -14.62 2.90
C ASN A 242 26.16 -13.28 3.62
N LEU A 243 25.33 -12.26 3.35
CA LEU A 243 25.42 -10.96 4.03
C LEU A 243 24.92 -10.98 5.48
N LEU A 244 24.10 -11.97 5.86
CA LEU A 244 23.57 -12.10 7.22
C LEU A 244 24.44 -13.00 8.12
N THR A 245 25.33 -13.80 7.55
CA THR A 245 26.23 -14.70 8.30
C THR A 245 27.55 -14.06 8.71
N ASP A 246 27.94 -12.92 8.12
CA ASP A 246 29.23 -12.25 8.35
C ASP A 246 29.18 -11.04 9.32
N ALA A 247 28.15 -10.94 10.17
CA ALA A 247 28.02 -9.86 11.18
C ALA A 247 28.03 -10.37 12.63
#